data_AF-A0A954WHA0-F1
#
_entry.id   AF-A0A954WHA0-F1
#
_cell.length_a   1.000
_cell.length_b   1.000
_cell.length_c   1.000
_cell.angle_alpha   90.00
_cell.angle_beta   90.00
_cell.angle_gamma   90.00
#
_symmetry.space_group_name_H-M   'P 1'
#
loop_
_entity.id
_entity.type
_entity.pdbx_description
1 polymer ?
#
loop_
_entity_poly.entity_id
_entity_poly.type
_entity_poly.pdbx_seq_one_letter_code
_entity_poly.pdbx_strand_id
1 'polypeptide(L)'
;MGLPSYVIRWCHPWMGRLAQELKQLEQRACWSRAEIDAYQLDQVNHLWKFARRRVRYYANLKSTSGGALPERFRSLNEFRAEMPLLRRETVRLRAGELVADEPLPGAWSQSGGSTGSPVRIWRDRQSAWQWRLNHFRQFQPFGVTPGDPMVWLWGHQQARGRGWKRQWARVYQPAADRFSNRLRLSAYHLDQQALRGYVRSIQKFRPAVLYGYTNAVYLLAREMKASGDTIDSLRVAVLTAEPIR
;
A
#
# COMPACT_ATOMS: atom_id res chain seq x y z
N MET A 1 -15.37 -9.03 25.49
CA MET A 1 -16.39 -8.58 24.51
C MET A 1 -16.12 -9.30 23.20
N GLY A 2 -16.97 -10.26 22.83
CA GLY A 2 -16.78 -11.11 21.67
C GLY A 2 -17.08 -10.36 20.37
N LEU A 3 -16.18 -10.47 19.39
CA LEU A 3 -16.43 -10.01 18.03
C LEU A 3 -17.54 -10.88 17.41
N PRO A 4 -18.49 -10.31 16.65
CA PRO A 4 -19.56 -11.09 16.05
C PRO A 4 -19.00 -12.07 15.03
N SER A 5 -19.42 -13.33 15.14
CA SER A 5 -19.13 -14.39 14.19
C SER A 5 -19.84 -14.12 12.85
N TYR A 6 -19.27 -13.28 12.01
CA TYR A 6 -19.73 -13.11 10.64
C TYR A 6 -19.21 -14.27 9.80
N VAL A 7 -20.14 -15.07 9.28
CA VAL A 7 -19.87 -16.13 8.31
C VAL A 7 -19.22 -15.50 7.08
N ILE A 8 -17.91 -15.71 6.94
CA ILE A 8 -17.13 -15.13 5.85
C ILE A 8 -17.53 -15.86 4.56
N ARG A 9 -18.16 -15.12 3.64
CA ARG A 9 -18.46 -15.62 2.28
C ARG A 9 -17.16 -15.59 1.47
N TRP A 10 -16.33 -16.62 1.64
CA TRP A 10 -15.04 -16.76 0.97
C TRP A 10 -15.22 -17.05 -0.54
N CYS A 11 -15.37 -16.01 -1.35
CA CYS A 11 -15.49 -16.23 -2.80
C CYS A 11 -14.15 -16.49 -3.51
N HIS A 12 -12.99 -16.44 -2.83
CA HIS A 12 -11.68 -16.71 -3.46
C HIS A 12 -10.61 -17.17 -2.44
N PRO A 13 -9.78 -18.18 -2.78
CA PRO A 13 -8.67 -18.68 -1.95
C PRO A 13 -7.70 -17.63 -1.35
N TRP A 14 -7.46 -16.50 -2.02
CA TRP A 14 -6.54 -15.49 -1.49
C TRP A 14 -7.13 -14.76 -0.27
N MET A 15 -8.46 -14.64 -0.17
CA MET A 15 -9.09 -13.99 0.99
C MET A 15 -8.88 -14.82 2.26
N GLY A 16 -8.99 -16.15 2.17
CA GLY A 16 -8.74 -17.06 3.30
C GLY A 16 -7.32 -16.92 3.84
N ARG A 17 -6.33 -16.96 2.93
CA ARG A 17 -4.92 -16.70 3.27
C ARG A 17 -4.74 -15.32 3.91
N LEU A 18 -5.35 -14.28 3.34
CA LEU A 18 -5.25 -12.91 3.86
C LEU A 18 -5.76 -12.83 5.30
N ALA A 19 -6.93 -13.39 5.59
CA ALA A 19 -7.50 -13.33 6.93
C ALA A 19 -6.70 -14.13 7.96
N GLN A 20 -6.14 -15.29 7.57
CA GLN A 20 -5.26 -16.05 8.43
C GLN A 20 -4.00 -15.25 8.79
N GLU A 21 -3.36 -14.61 7.81
CA GLU A 21 -2.18 -13.77 8.05
C GLU A 21 -2.54 -12.50 8.85
N LEU A 22 -3.71 -11.90 8.63
CA LEU A 22 -4.19 -10.78 9.45
C LEU A 22 -4.39 -11.18 10.91
N LYS A 23 -4.98 -12.35 11.18
CA LYS A 23 -5.14 -12.86 12.56
C LYS A 23 -3.79 -13.07 13.26
N GLN A 24 -2.76 -13.51 12.52
CA GLN A 24 -1.40 -13.60 13.06
C GLN A 24 -0.80 -12.22 13.38
N LEU A 25 -1.14 -11.19 12.58
CA LEU A 25 -0.69 -9.82 12.84
C LEU A 25 -1.43 -9.17 14.02
N GLU A 26 -2.70 -9.51 14.24
CA GLU A 26 -3.48 -9.06 15.40
C GLU A 26 -2.89 -9.55 16.72
N GLN A 27 -2.32 -10.77 16.76
CA GLN A 27 -1.62 -11.28 17.95
C GLN A 27 -0.45 -10.39 18.37
N ARG A 28 0.06 -9.54 17.47
CA ARG A 28 1.13 -8.59 17.75
C ARG A 28 0.64 -7.26 18.33
N ALA A 29 -0.68 -7.05 18.41
CA ALA A 29 -1.25 -5.81 18.93
C ALA A 29 -1.01 -5.63 20.43
N CYS A 30 -0.81 -6.72 21.17
CA CYS A 30 -0.52 -6.72 22.61
C CYS A 30 0.97 -6.84 22.96
N TRP A 31 1.86 -6.82 21.97
CA TRP A 31 3.29 -6.94 22.23
C TRP A 31 3.81 -5.73 23.02
N SER A 32 4.64 -6.02 24.01
CA SER A 32 5.45 -5.03 24.72
C SER A 32 6.46 -4.37 23.78
N ARG A 33 6.99 -3.22 24.21
CA ARG A 33 8.04 -2.53 23.44
C ARG A 33 9.25 -3.42 23.21
N ALA A 34 9.65 -4.21 24.21
CA ALA A 34 10.79 -5.11 24.12
C ALA A 34 10.58 -6.22 23.09
N GLU A 35 9.39 -6.83 23.03
CA GLU A 35 9.04 -7.83 22.02
C GLU A 35 9.05 -7.25 20.61
N ILE A 36 8.51 -6.03 20.44
CA ILE A 36 8.54 -5.32 19.16
C ILE A 36 9.98 -5.04 18.72
N ASP A 37 10.84 -4.56 19.61
CA ASP A 37 12.23 -4.24 19.30
C ASP A 37 13.04 -5.49 18.95
N ALA A 38 12.84 -6.59 19.69
CA ALA A 38 13.46 -7.87 19.41
C ALA A 38 13.04 -8.42 18.03
N TYR A 39 11.74 -8.38 17.73
CA TYR A 39 11.21 -8.77 16.42
C TYR A 39 11.77 -7.90 15.29
N GLN A 40 11.77 -6.57 15.46
CA GLN A 40 12.31 -5.66 14.46
C GLN A 40 13.79 -5.91 14.19
N LEU A 41 14.59 -6.14 15.23
CA LEU A 41 16.00 -6.44 15.09
C LEU A 41 16.23 -7.76 14.35
N ASP A 42 15.45 -8.79 14.65
CA ASP A 42 15.49 -10.07 13.93
C ASP A 42 15.17 -9.89 12.44
N GLN A 43 14.09 -9.17 12.12
CA GLN A 43 13.71 -8.90 10.72
C GLN A 43 14.73 -8.06 9.97
N VAL A 44 15.33 -7.05 10.62
CA VAL A 44 16.43 -6.25 10.06
C VAL A 44 17.62 -7.15 9.73
N ASN A 45 18.02 -8.02 10.65
CA ASN A 45 19.15 -8.92 10.43
C ASN A 45 18.87 -9.97 9.35
N HIS A 46 17.64 -10.49 9.28
CA HIS A 46 17.22 -11.40 8.22
C HIS A 46 17.31 -10.73 6.85
N LEU A 47 16.75 -9.52 6.72
CA LEU A 47 16.81 -8.73 5.49
C LEU A 47 18.24 -8.34 5.12
N TRP A 48 19.05 -7.95 6.12
CA TRP A 48 20.44 -7.56 5.92
C TRP A 48 21.30 -8.72 5.40
N LYS A 49 21.16 -9.91 5.99
CA LYS A 49 21.82 -11.14 5.51
C LYS A 49 21.45 -11.43 4.05
N PHE A 50 20.16 -11.29 3.70
CA PHE A 50 19.71 -11.44 2.32
C PHE A 50 20.33 -10.37 1.40
N ALA A 51 20.24 -9.10 1.79
CA ALA A 51 20.69 -7.96 0.99
C ALA A 51 22.21 -8.02 0.71
N ARG A 52 23.04 -8.26 1.72
CA ARG A 52 24.50 -8.44 1.54
C ARG A 52 24.84 -9.54 0.55
N ARG A 53 24.08 -10.64 0.57
CA ARG A 53 24.36 -11.82 -0.25
C ARG A 53 23.83 -11.71 -1.67
N ARG A 54 22.70 -11.03 -1.87
CA ARG A 54 21.93 -11.11 -3.11
C ARG A 54 21.74 -9.80 -3.83
N VAL A 55 22.12 -8.66 -3.23
CA VAL A 55 21.90 -7.32 -3.81
C VAL A 55 23.23 -6.59 -3.90
N ARG A 56 23.71 -6.38 -5.14
CA ARG A 56 25.03 -5.81 -5.43
C ARG A 56 25.35 -4.51 -4.71
N TYR A 57 24.36 -3.61 -4.58
CA TYR A 57 24.55 -2.35 -3.86
C TYR A 57 24.91 -2.56 -2.38
N TYR A 58 24.20 -3.45 -1.70
CA TYR A 58 24.39 -3.71 -0.27
C TYR A 58 25.60 -4.60 0.02
N ALA A 59 25.99 -5.48 -0.91
CA ALA A 59 27.23 -6.24 -0.83
C ALA A 59 28.48 -5.33 -0.75
N ASN A 60 28.42 -4.17 -1.41
CA ASN A 60 29.52 -3.20 -1.51
C ASN A 60 29.35 -1.99 -0.58
N LEU A 61 28.38 -2.03 0.35
CA LEU A 61 28.07 -0.89 1.22
C LEU A 61 29.05 -0.82 2.40
N LYS A 62 29.54 0.39 2.69
CA LYS A 62 30.41 0.70 3.84
C LYS A 62 29.60 1.37 4.96
N SER A 63 30.08 1.32 6.19
CA SER A 63 29.47 2.03 7.32
C SER A 63 29.71 3.53 7.24
N THR A 64 28.95 4.32 8.03
CA THR A 64 29.15 5.77 8.16
C THR A 64 30.56 6.13 8.66
N SER A 65 31.18 5.25 9.45
CA SER A 65 32.56 5.37 9.94
C SER A 65 33.64 4.98 8.91
N GLY A 66 33.24 4.62 7.67
CA GLY A 66 34.16 4.29 6.58
C GLY A 66 34.64 2.83 6.53
N GLY A 67 34.21 2.01 7.50
CA GLY A 67 34.53 0.58 7.61
C GLY A 67 33.53 -0.34 6.89
N ALA A 68 33.69 -1.65 7.08
CA ALA A 68 32.69 -2.63 6.66
C ALA A 68 31.52 -2.66 7.66
N LEU A 69 30.29 -2.81 7.15
CA LEU A 69 29.12 -3.01 8.00
C LEU A 69 29.18 -4.38 8.70
N PRO A 70 28.68 -4.50 9.95
CA PRO A 70 28.71 -5.75 10.69
C PRO A 70 27.87 -6.82 9.97
N GLU A 71 28.22 -8.09 10.17
CA GLU A 71 27.46 -9.19 9.57
C GLU A 71 26.04 -9.28 10.12
N ARG A 72 25.89 -8.88 11.38
CA ARG A 72 24.66 -8.88 12.15
C ARG A 72 24.70 -7.72 13.14
N PHE A 73 23.63 -6.94 13.18
CA PHE A 73 23.42 -5.89 14.17
C PHE A 73 22.96 -6.49 15.51
N ARG A 74 23.55 -6.02 16.61
CA ARG A 74 23.27 -6.38 17.99
C ARG A 74 22.09 -5.59 18.57
N SER A 75 21.80 -4.42 18.02
CA SER A 75 20.67 -3.59 18.42
C SER A 75 20.13 -2.73 17.26
N LEU A 76 18.91 -2.24 17.40
CA LEU A 76 18.36 -1.25 16.46
C LEU A 76 19.12 0.08 16.51
N ASN A 77 19.77 0.40 17.63
CA ASN A 77 20.59 1.62 17.75
C ASN A 77 21.89 1.50 16.96
N GLU A 78 22.56 0.35 17.02
CA GLU A 78 23.73 0.06 16.18
C GLU A 78 23.36 0.12 14.70
N PHE A 79 22.23 -0.49 14.30
CA PHE A 79 21.74 -0.40 12.93
C PHE A 79 21.55 1.07 12.48
N ARG A 80 20.93 1.91 13.31
CA ARG A 80 20.71 3.33 12.98
C ARG A 80 22.00 4.15 12.91
N ALA A 81 22.99 3.83 13.73
CA ALA A 81 24.27 4.54 13.76
C ALA A 81 25.17 4.16 12.56
N GLU A 82 25.22 2.87 12.24
CA GLU A 82 26.16 2.35 11.25
C GLU A 82 25.63 2.37 9.82
N MET A 83 24.33 2.10 9.62
CA MET A 83 23.73 1.95 8.30
C MET A 83 23.62 3.30 7.57
N PRO A 84 24.29 3.48 6.41
CA PRO A 84 24.17 4.72 5.65
C PRO A 84 22.75 4.95 5.12
N LEU A 85 22.36 6.23 5.07
CA LEU A 85 21.10 6.63 4.47
C LEU A 85 21.10 6.43 2.95
N LEU A 86 20.14 5.63 2.46
CA LEU A 86 19.92 5.44 1.03
C LEU A 86 19.24 6.69 0.44
N ARG A 87 20.01 7.50 -0.30
CA ARG A 87 19.50 8.71 -0.94
C ARG A 87 18.67 8.38 -2.18
N ARG A 88 17.64 9.19 -2.42
CA ARG A 88 16.76 9.06 -3.60
C ARG A 88 17.52 9.07 -4.93
N GLU A 89 18.56 9.88 -5.02
CA GLU A 89 19.42 9.95 -6.21
C GLU A 89 20.17 8.63 -6.44
N THR A 90 20.68 8.00 -5.38
CA THR A 90 21.30 6.68 -5.47
C THR A 90 20.30 5.65 -6.00
N VAL A 91 19.05 5.67 -5.54
CA VAL A 91 18.00 4.80 -6.07
C VAL A 91 17.72 5.07 -7.54
N ARG A 92 17.72 6.33 -7.96
CA ARG A 92 17.50 6.72 -9.36
C ARG A 92 18.62 6.23 -10.27
N LEU A 93 19.88 6.46 -9.89
CA LEU A 93 21.06 6.18 -10.71
C LEU A 93 21.47 4.70 -10.68
N ARG A 94 21.26 4.02 -9.54
CA ARG A 94 21.72 2.64 -9.29
C ARG A 94 20.56 1.67 -9.08
N ALA A 95 19.38 1.94 -9.63
CA ALA A 95 18.17 1.13 -9.46
C ALA A 95 18.40 -0.37 -9.73
N GLY A 96 19.16 -0.71 -10.77
CA GLY A 96 19.46 -2.10 -11.12
C GLY A 96 20.31 -2.83 -10.08
N GLU A 97 21.15 -2.10 -9.34
CA GLU A 97 22.02 -2.67 -8.30
C GLU A 97 21.29 -2.89 -6.97
N LEU A 98 20.11 -2.29 -6.84
CA LEU A 98 19.23 -2.42 -5.67
C LEU A 98 18.23 -3.58 -5.83
N VAL A 99 18.29 -4.30 -6.94
CA VAL A 99 17.50 -5.51 -7.20
C VAL A 99 18.37 -6.72 -6.91
N ALA A 100 17.76 -7.78 -6.38
CA ALA A 100 18.47 -9.02 -6.15
C ALA A 100 18.89 -9.68 -7.48
N ASP A 101 20.00 -10.42 -7.51
CA ASP A 101 20.54 -11.03 -8.73
C ASP A 101 19.56 -12.00 -9.43
N GLU A 102 18.67 -12.64 -8.66
CA GLU A 102 17.54 -13.43 -9.17
C GLU A 102 16.27 -12.97 -8.46
N PRO A 103 15.62 -11.90 -8.94
CA PRO A 103 14.46 -11.37 -8.26
C PRO A 103 13.26 -12.30 -8.50
N LEU A 104 12.40 -12.41 -7.50
CA LEU A 104 11.10 -13.05 -7.68
C LEU A 104 10.31 -12.36 -8.80
N PRO A 105 9.43 -13.08 -9.52
CA PRO A 105 8.63 -12.52 -10.60
C PRO A 105 7.89 -11.26 -10.15
N GLY A 106 7.98 -10.21 -10.97
CA GLY A 106 7.55 -8.87 -10.59
C GLY A 106 7.54 -7.91 -11.77
N ALA A 107 7.37 -6.62 -11.46
CA ALA A 107 7.42 -5.56 -12.44
C ALA A 107 8.07 -4.30 -11.87
N TRP A 108 8.71 -3.53 -12.75
CA TRP A 108 9.16 -2.19 -12.43
C TRP A 108 7.99 -1.26 -12.20
N SER A 109 8.03 -0.54 -11.07
CA SER A 109 7.12 0.53 -10.74
C SER A 109 7.86 1.86 -10.66
N GLN A 110 7.16 2.95 -10.94
CA GLN A 110 7.69 4.30 -10.86
C GLN A 110 6.96 5.08 -9.77
N SER A 111 7.70 5.87 -9.00
CA SER A 111 7.08 6.86 -8.12
C SER A 111 6.44 7.98 -8.96
N GLY A 112 5.20 8.38 -8.66
CA GLY A 112 4.61 9.60 -9.18
C GLY A 112 5.24 10.81 -8.47
N GLY A 113 6.45 11.20 -8.88
CA GLY A 113 7.20 12.25 -8.19
C GLY A 113 6.64 13.64 -8.50
N SER A 114 6.21 14.38 -7.47
CA SER A 114 5.93 15.83 -7.54
C SER A 114 7.15 16.65 -7.96
N THR A 115 8.36 16.12 -7.77
CA THR A 115 9.64 16.77 -8.07
C THR A 115 10.22 16.41 -9.46
N GLY A 116 9.42 15.87 -10.37
CA GLY A 116 9.81 15.62 -11.77
C GLY A 116 10.79 14.46 -12.05
N SER A 117 11.41 13.87 -11.03
CA SER A 117 12.40 12.77 -11.19
C SER A 117 11.89 11.44 -10.60
N PRO A 118 11.19 10.58 -11.35
CA PRO A 118 10.66 9.31 -10.83
C PRO A 118 11.79 8.33 -10.49
N VAL A 119 11.69 7.66 -9.34
CA VAL A 119 12.54 6.50 -9.02
C VAL A 119 11.87 5.21 -9.50
N ARG A 120 12.67 4.26 -9.97
CA ARG A 120 12.21 2.93 -10.39
C ARG A 120 12.46 1.93 -9.27
N ILE A 121 11.43 1.19 -8.89
CA ILE A 121 11.48 0.16 -7.84
C ILE A 121 10.89 -1.13 -8.39
N TRP A 122 11.62 -2.24 -8.28
CA TRP A 122 11.12 -3.57 -8.61
C TRP A 122 10.12 -4.02 -7.54
N ARG A 123 8.92 -4.43 -7.97
CA ARG A 123 7.90 -4.99 -7.08
C ARG A 123 7.59 -6.41 -7.50
N ASP A 124 8.06 -7.37 -6.71
CA ASP A 124 7.72 -8.77 -6.87
C ASP A 124 6.34 -9.12 -6.27
N ARG A 125 5.86 -10.33 -6.55
CA ARG A 125 4.55 -10.82 -6.08
C ARG A 125 4.45 -10.87 -4.55
N GLN A 126 5.53 -11.16 -3.84
CA GLN A 126 5.53 -11.22 -2.37
C GLN A 126 5.42 -9.81 -1.79
N SER A 127 6.14 -8.83 -2.32
CA SER A 127 6.03 -7.42 -1.93
C SER A 127 4.61 -6.88 -2.17
N ALA A 128 3.98 -7.24 -3.29
CA ALA A 128 2.60 -6.87 -3.58
C ALA A 128 1.59 -7.54 -2.63
N TRP A 129 1.86 -8.78 -2.19
CA TRP A 129 1.08 -9.47 -1.18
C TRP A 129 1.17 -8.78 0.19
N GLN A 130 2.39 -8.50 0.65
CA GLN A 130 2.65 -7.80 1.92
C GLN A 130 2.03 -6.41 1.93
N TRP A 131 2.09 -5.68 0.81
CA TRP A 131 1.40 -4.40 0.68
C TRP A 131 -0.11 -4.53 0.90
N ARG A 132 -0.75 -5.54 0.28
CA ARG A 132 -2.17 -5.83 0.46
C ARG A 132 -2.50 -6.17 1.92
N LEU A 133 -1.69 -7.03 2.54
CA LEU A 133 -1.84 -7.42 3.94
C LEU A 133 -1.84 -6.21 4.87
N ASN A 134 -0.83 -5.34 4.75
CA ASN A 134 -0.74 -4.11 5.54
C ASN A 134 -1.90 -3.15 5.25
N HIS A 135 -2.35 -3.07 4.00
CA HIS A 135 -3.47 -2.22 3.61
C HIS A 135 -4.82 -2.68 4.20
N PHE A 136 -5.02 -3.97 4.43
CA PHE A 136 -6.21 -4.45 5.16
C PHE A 136 -6.03 -4.35 6.67
N ARG A 137 -4.82 -4.58 7.19
CA ARG A 137 -4.52 -4.45 8.63
C ARG A 137 -4.92 -3.09 9.18
N GLN A 138 -4.64 -2.00 8.44
CA GLN A 138 -5.03 -0.64 8.86
C GLN A 138 -6.55 -0.44 9.00
N PHE A 139 -7.38 -1.27 8.36
CA PHE A 139 -8.83 -1.15 8.44
C PHE A 139 -9.47 -2.01 9.53
N GLN A 140 -8.74 -2.96 10.11
CA GLN A 140 -9.27 -3.88 11.12
C GLN A 140 -9.87 -3.18 12.35
N PRO A 141 -9.28 -2.09 12.90
CA PRO A 141 -9.88 -1.37 14.03
C PRO A 141 -11.29 -0.81 13.73
N PHE A 142 -11.62 -0.60 12.46
CA PHE A 142 -12.93 -0.10 12.01
C PHE A 142 -13.89 -1.25 11.66
N GLY A 143 -13.55 -2.49 12.02
CA GLY A 143 -14.33 -3.70 11.75
C GLY A 143 -14.37 -4.12 10.29
N VAL A 144 -13.53 -3.53 9.42
CA VAL A 144 -13.53 -3.82 7.99
C VAL A 144 -12.80 -5.13 7.73
N THR A 145 -13.44 -5.99 6.94
CA THR A 145 -12.95 -7.31 6.56
C THR A 145 -12.67 -7.39 5.05
N PRO A 146 -11.81 -8.34 4.61
CA PRO A 146 -11.67 -8.65 3.20
C PRO A 146 -13.01 -9.00 2.56
N GLY A 147 -13.38 -8.26 1.50
CA GLY A 147 -14.65 -8.41 0.80
C GLY A 147 -15.65 -7.28 1.05
N ASP A 148 -15.43 -6.46 2.08
CA ASP A 148 -16.23 -5.26 2.29
C ASP A 148 -16.12 -4.27 1.11
N PRO A 149 -17.21 -3.57 0.74
CA PRO A 149 -17.21 -2.67 -0.40
C PRO A 149 -16.31 -1.46 -0.16
N MET A 150 -15.41 -1.17 -1.09
CA MET A 150 -14.45 -0.07 -0.99
C MET A 150 -14.56 0.90 -2.17
N VAL A 151 -14.62 2.20 -1.91
CA VAL A 151 -14.50 3.24 -2.93
C VAL A 151 -13.08 3.77 -2.95
N TRP A 152 -12.49 3.85 -4.15
CA TRP A 152 -11.19 4.46 -4.38
C TRP A 152 -11.35 5.70 -5.25
N LEU A 153 -11.19 6.88 -4.66
CA LEU A 153 -11.13 8.14 -5.38
C LEU A 153 -9.67 8.43 -5.76
N TRP A 154 -9.22 7.82 -6.85
CA TRP A 154 -7.81 7.71 -7.19
C TRP A 154 -7.54 8.00 -8.66
N GLY A 155 -6.43 8.69 -8.93
CA GLY A 155 -5.98 9.01 -10.27
C GLY A 155 -5.36 7.79 -10.95
N HIS A 156 -5.98 7.33 -12.02
CA HIS A 156 -5.45 6.23 -12.82
C HIS A 156 -4.74 6.80 -14.06
N GLN A 157 -3.40 6.90 -14.03
CA GLN A 157 -2.62 7.29 -15.21
C GLN A 157 -2.67 6.27 -16.37
N GLN A 158 -3.51 5.23 -16.31
CA GLN A 158 -3.42 4.10 -17.24
C GLN A 158 -4.16 4.30 -18.56
N ALA A 159 -4.35 5.55 -18.98
CA ALA A 159 -4.63 5.87 -20.37
C ALA A 159 -3.36 6.18 -21.21
N ARG A 160 -2.15 5.99 -20.65
CA ARG A 160 -0.87 6.21 -21.39
C ARG A 160 -0.21 4.96 -21.97
N GLY A 161 -0.86 3.78 -21.93
CA GLY A 161 -0.39 2.59 -22.64
C GLY A 161 -0.90 2.54 -24.09
N ARG A 162 -0.03 2.28 -25.07
CA ARG A 162 -0.43 1.97 -26.47
C ARG A 162 -0.63 0.45 -26.64
N GLY A 163 -1.56 0.06 -27.52
CA GLY A 163 -1.77 -1.34 -27.96
C GLY A 163 -2.46 -2.27 -26.95
N TRP A 164 -2.16 -3.57 -27.05
CA TRP A 164 -2.77 -4.67 -26.29
C TRP A 164 -2.83 -4.41 -24.77
N LYS A 165 -1.77 -3.85 -24.17
CA LYS A 165 -1.73 -3.53 -22.73
C LYS A 165 -2.88 -2.63 -22.26
N ARG A 166 -3.38 -1.70 -23.11
CA ARG A 166 -4.54 -0.86 -22.81
C ARG A 166 -5.84 -1.66 -22.82
N GLN A 167 -5.97 -2.60 -23.75
CA GLN A 167 -7.14 -3.45 -23.88
C GLN A 167 -7.21 -4.47 -22.73
N TRP A 168 -6.07 -5.05 -22.36
CA TRP A 168 -5.94 -5.89 -21.18
C TRP A 168 -6.25 -5.12 -19.89
N ALA A 169 -5.75 -3.90 -19.71
CA ALA A 169 -6.09 -3.05 -18.55
C ALA A 169 -7.60 -2.71 -18.49
N ARG A 170 -8.23 -2.44 -19.63
CA ARG A 170 -9.67 -2.14 -19.74
C ARG A 170 -10.58 -3.31 -19.35
N VAL A 171 -10.15 -4.56 -19.51
CA VAL A 171 -10.95 -5.74 -19.17
C VAL A 171 -10.57 -6.30 -17.81
N TYR A 172 -9.27 -6.41 -17.53
CA TYR A 172 -8.78 -7.02 -16.31
C TYR A 172 -9.10 -6.21 -15.06
N GLN A 173 -9.07 -4.87 -15.15
CA GLN A 173 -9.27 -4.04 -13.95
C GLN A 173 -10.70 -3.92 -13.50
N PRO A 174 -11.70 -3.72 -14.38
CA PRO A 174 -13.09 -3.79 -13.95
C PRO A 174 -13.42 -5.17 -13.37
N ALA A 175 -12.87 -6.24 -13.95
CA ALA A 175 -12.99 -7.58 -13.40
C ALA A 175 -12.34 -7.66 -12.01
N ALA A 176 -11.07 -7.27 -11.85
CA ALA A 176 -10.35 -7.30 -10.59
C ALA A 176 -10.99 -6.42 -9.49
N ASP A 177 -11.48 -5.24 -9.86
CA ASP A 177 -12.19 -4.33 -8.96
C ASP A 177 -13.55 -4.94 -8.57
N ARG A 178 -14.29 -5.56 -9.50
CA ARG A 178 -15.52 -6.32 -9.20
C ARG A 178 -15.25 -7.51 -8.28
N PHE A 179 -14.18 -8.26 -8.54
CA PHE A 179 -13.73 -9.38 -7.71
C PHE A 179 -13.23 -8.95 -6.32
N SER A 180 -12.82 -7.69 -6.17
CA SER A 180 -12.34 -7.13 -4.90
C SER A 180 -13.38 -6.24 -4.21
N ASN A 181 -14.65 -6.28 -4.66
CA ASN A 181 -15.73 -5.41 -4.21
C ASN A 181 -15.33 -3.93 -4.14
N ARG A 182 -14.74 -3.41 -5.23
CA ARG A 182 -14.19 -2.07 -5.31
C ARG A 182 -14.88 -1.24 -6.38
N LEU A 183 -15.27 -0.01 -6.01
CA LEU A 183 -15.68 1.03 -6.94
C LEU A 183 -14.54 2.05 -7.07
N ARG A 184 -14.07 2.30 -8.30
CA ARG A 184 -12.98 3.25 -8.57
C ARG A 184 -13.53 4.48 -9.28
N LEU A 185 -13.22 5.65 -8.74
CA LEU A 185 -13.63 6.96 -9.24
C LEU A 185 -12.39 7.79 -9.56
N SER A 186 -12.45 8.59 -10.62
CA SER A 186 -11.31 9.40 -11.05
C SER A 186 -11.11 10.59 -10.13
N ALA A 187 -9.86 10.84 -9.71
CA ALA A 187 -9.52 12.04 -8.96
C ALA A 187 -9.08 13.23 -9.85
N TYR A 188 -9.08 13.07 -11.20
CA TYR A 188 -8.62 14.12 -12.12
C TYR A 188 -9.74 15.00 -12.67
N HIS A 189 -10.98 14.51 -12.70
CA HIS A 189 -12.14 15.23 -13.22
C HIS A 189 -13.15 15.37 -12.08
N LEU A 190 -13.05 16.48 -11.34
CA LEU A 190 -13.83 16.78 -10.14
C LEU A 190 -14.64 18.07 -10.31
N ASP A 191 -15.24 18.25 -11.49
CA ASP A 191 -16.26 19.29 -11.66
C ASP A 191 -17.53 18.94 -10.86
N GLN A 192 -18.41 19.91 -10.70
CA GLN A 192 -19.59 19.75 -9.86
C GLN A 192 -20.53 18.63 -10.34
N GLN A 193 -20.71 18.48 -11.66
CA GLN A 193 -21.57 17.44 -12.23
C GLN A 193 -20.99 16.05 -11.96
N ALA A 194 -19.68 15.89 -12.12
CA ALA A 194 -18.95 14.67 -11.81
C ALA A 194 -19.07 14.32 -10.31
N LEU A 195 -18.87 15.29 -9.42
CA LEU A 195 -18.98 15.08 -7.98
C LEU A 195 -20.38 14.62 -7.56
N ARG A 196 -21.44 15.24 -8.08
CA ARG A 196 -22.82 14.77 -7.85
C ARG A 196 -23.05 13.35 -8.35
N GLY A 197 -22.49 13.01 -9.50
CA GLY A 197 -22.52 11.65 -10.04
C GLY A 197 -21.77 10.65 -9.14
N TYR A 198 -20.66 11.07 -8.55
CA TYR A 198 -19.87 10.28 -7.62
C TYR A 198 -20.63 10.03 -6.32
N VAL A 199 -21.25 11.06 -5.73
CA VAL A 199 -22.10 10.90 -4.54
C VAL A 199 -23.18 9.84 -4.77
N ARG A 200 -23.95 9.94 -5.86
CA ARG A 200 -24.98 8.94 -6.22
C ARG A 200 -24.42 7.54 -6.38
N SER A 201 -23.26 7.42 -7.04
CA SER A 201 -22.59 6.14 -7.25
C SER A 201 -22.15 5.52 -5.93
N ILE A 202 -21.62 6.34 -5.02
CA ILE A 202 -21.16 5.92 -3.70
C ILE A 202 -22.35 5.51 -2.83
N GLN A 203 -23.42 6.29 -2.77
CA GLN A 203 -24.65 5.97 -2.03
C GLN A 203 -25.26 4.65 -2.51
N LYS A 204 -25.32 4.42 -3.82
CA LYS A 204 -25.80 3.15 -4.40
C LYS A 204 -24.88 1.97 -4.06
N PHE A 205 -23.57 2.21 -4.06
CA PHE A 205 -22.57 1.17 -3.80
C PHE A 205 -22.43 0.82 -2.30
N ARG A 206 -22.81 1.75 -1.41
CA ARG A 206 -22.77 1.61 0.06
C ARG A 206 -21.42 1.10 0.59
N PRO A 207 -20.29 1.78 0.30
CA PRO A 207 -18.98 1.32 0.75
C PRO A 207 -18.82 1.41 2.26
N ALA A 208 -18.02 0.49 2.80
CA ALA A 208 -17.48 0.57 4.15
C ALA A 208 -16.23 1.45 4.23
N VAL A 209 -15.45 1.52 3.13
CA VAL A 209 -14.18 2.27 3.07
C VAL A 209 -14.20 3.25 1.91
N LEU A 210 -13.71 4.46 2.15
CA LEU A 210 -13.38 5.43 1.13
C LEU A 210 -11.88 5.72 1.21
N TYR A 211 -11.14 5.50 0.13
CA TYR A 211 -9.70 5.71 0.05
C TYR A 211 -9.40 6.69 -1.10
N GLY A 212 -8.67 7.78 -0.85
CA GLY A 212 -8.42 8.74 -1.91
C GLY A 212 -7.41 9.84 -1.58
N TYR A 213 -7.15 10.69 -2.56
CA TYR A 213 -6.34 11.90 -2.37
C TYR A 213 -7.10 12.91 -1.50
N THR A 214 -6.40 13.53 -0.56
CA THR A 214 -6.97 14.48 0.41
C THR A 214 -7.86 15.53 -0.27
N ASN A 215 -7.34 16.25 -1.27
CA ASN A 215 -8.12 17.25 -1.99
C ASN A 215 -9.35 16.68 -2.72
N ALA A 216 -9.24 15.49 -3.31
CA ALA A 216 -10.37 14.88 -4.01
C ALA A 216 -11.52 14.52 -3.06
N VAL A 217 -11.18 13.97 -1.89
CA VAL A 217 -12.18 13.65 -0.87
C VAL A 217 -12.77 14.92 -0.26
N TYR A 218 -11.96 15.96 -0.07
CA TYR A 218 -12.43 17.27 0.38
C TYR A 218 -13.48 17.87 -0.58
N LEU A 219 -13.21 17.86 -1.89
CA LEU A 219 -14.16 18.36 -2.88
C LEU A 219 -15.47 17.58 -2.88
N LEU A 220 -15.40 16.25 -2.75
CA LEU A 220 -16.58 15.40 -2.61
C LEU A 220 -17.38 15.74 -1.35
N ALA A 221 -16.71 15.87 -0.21
CA ALA A 221 -17.35 16.21 1.06
C ALA A 221 -18.00 17.60 1.04
N ARG A 222 -17.37 18.56 0.36
CA ARG A 222 -17.92 19.91 0.17
C ARG A 222 -19.19 19.91 -0.68
N GLU A 223 -19.22 19.13 -1.76
CA GLU A 223 -20.43 18.97 -2.58
C GLU A 223 -21.56 18.31 -1.77
N MET A 224 -21.26 17.24 -1.02
CA MET A 224 -22.23 16.59 -0.15
C MET A 224 -22.80 17.54 0.91
N LYS A 225 -21.95 18.37 1.52
CA LYS A 225 -22.39 19.39 2.49
C LYS A 225 -23.33 20.41 1.84
N ALA A 226 -23.08 20.81 0.60
CA ALA A 226 -23.91 21.76 -0.12
C ALA A 226 -25.26 21.16 -0.55
N SER A 227 -25.32 19.88 -0.89
CA SER A 227 -26.54 19.19 -1.30
C SER A 227 -27.33 18.56 -0.14
N GLY A 228 -26.73 18.45 1.05
CA GLY A 228 -27.34 17.75 2.19
C GLY A 228 -27.25 16.21 2.09
N ASP A 229 -26.40 15.69 1.20
CA ASP A 229 -26.21 14.24 1.01
C ASP A 229 -25.39 13.61 2.13
N THR A 230 -25.73 12.37 2.50
CA THR A 230 -24.95 11.53 3.44
C THR A 230 -24.54 10.19 2.82
N ILE A 231 -23.54 9.56 3.43
CA ILE A 231 -23.08 8.19 3.11
C ILE A 231 -22.99 7.41 4.43
N ASP A 232 -24.11 6.90 4.90
CA ASP A 232 -24.20 6.27 6.24
C ASP A 232 -23.53 4.89 6.31
N SER A 233 -23.18 4.31 5.17
CA SER A 233 -22.48 3.02 5.11
C SER A 233 -20.99 3.12 5.47
N LEU A 234 -20.43 4.33 5.45
CA LEU A 234 -18.98 4.53 5.56
C LEU A 234 -18.51 4.32 7.00
N ARG A 235 -17.54 3.43 7.19
CA ARG A 235 -16.90 3.18 8.50
C ARG A 235 -15.55 3.86 8.63
N VAL A 236 -14.84 4.05 7.52
CA VAL A 236 -13.53 4.71 7.52
C VAL A 236 -13.28 5.43 6.20
N ALA A 237 -12.76 6.66 6.30
CA ALA A 237 -12.19 7.42 5.19
C ALA A 237 -10.67 7.52 5.37
N VAL A 238 -9.90 7.16 4.35
CA VAL A 238 -8.44 7.23 4.35
C VAL A 238 -7.98 8.22 3.30
N LEU A 239 -7.33 9.28 3.81
CA LEU A 239 -6.83 10.41 3.04
C LEU A 239 -5.33 10.24 2.83
N THR A 240 -4.85 10.55 1.63
CA THR A 240 -3.46 10.26 1.23
C THR A 240 -2.88 11.32 0.30
N ALA A 241 -1.57 11.20 0.04
CA ALA A 241 -0.75 11.98 -0.89
C ALA A 241 -0.52 13.45 -0.52
N GLU A 242 -1.37 14.06 0.30
CA GLU A 242 -1.28 15.48 0.67
C GLU A 242 -1.54 15.66 2.18
N PRO A 243 -0.80 16.55 2.87
CA PRO A 243 -1.10 16.92 4.25
C PRO A 243 -2.49 17.54 4.38
N ILE A 244 -3.19 17.21 5.45
CA ILE A 244 -4.42 17.90 5.85
C ILE A 244 -3.97 19.21 6.52
N ARG A 245 -4.39 20.35 5.98
CA ARG A 245 -4.19 21.67 6.57
C ARG A 245 -5.50 22.17 7.15
#